data_AF-A0A3F3NK29-F1
#
_entry.id   AF-A0A3F3NK29-F1
#
_cell.length_a   1.000
_cell.length_b   1.000
_cell.length_c   1.000
_cell.angle_alpha   90.00
_cell.angle_beta   90.00
_cell.angle_gamma   90.00
#
_symmetry.space_group_name_H-M   'P 1'
#
loop_
_entity.id
_entity.type
_entity.pdbx_description
1 polymer ?
#
loop_
_entity_poly.entity_id
_entity_poly.type
_entity_poly.pdbx_seq_one_letter_code
_entity_poly.pdbx_strand_id
1 'polypeptide(L)' 'MKIKAALFDLDGVLVDTARYHYEAWLVLANQLSIPFTEKENE' A
#
# COMPACT_ATOMS: atom_id res chain seq x y z
N MET A 1 20.12 -29.46 3.59
CA MET A 1 20.38 -28.02 3.81
C MET A 1 19.38 -27.49 4.82
N LYS A 2 19.81 -26.71 5.82
CA LYS A 2 18.91 -26.00 6.74
C LYS A 2 18.77 -24.55 6.27
N ILE A 3 17.55 -24.02 6.26
CA ILE A 3 17.29 -22.59 6.05
C ILE A 3 17.93 -21.85 7.23
N LYS A 4 18.76 -20.84 6.91
CA LYS A 4 19.53 -20.08 7.91
C LYS A 4 18.86 -18.76 8.27
N ALA A 5 18.08 -18.18 7.36
CA ALA A 5 17.32 -16.96 7.56
C ALA A 5 16.21 -16.83 6.50
N ALA A 6 15.23 -15.99 6.80
CA ALA A 6 14.24 -15.47 5.87
C ALA A 6 14.08 -13.97 6.14
N LEU A 7 13.86 -13.20 5.06
CA LEU A 7 13.51 -11.79 5.15
C LEU A 7 12.08 -11.63 4.67
N PHE A 8 11.33 -10.75 5.35
CA PHE A 8 9.95 -10.46 5.04
C PHE A 8 9.82 -8.97 4.79
N ASP A 9 9.02 -8.65 3.78
CA ASP A 9 8.53 -7.30 3.59
C ASP A 9 7.53 -6.94 4.69
N LEU A 10 7.22 -5.66 4.85
CA LEU A 10 6.30 -5.18 5.88
C LEU A 10 4.87 -5.11 5.35
N ASP A 11 4.65 -4.24 4.36
CA ASP A 11 3.34 -3.90 3.83
C ASP A 11 2.75 -5.07 3.04
N GLY A 12 1.56 -5.52 3.42
CA GLY A 12 0.88 -6.68 2.81
C GLY A 12 1.49 -8.05 3.15
N VAL A 13 2.63 -8.10 3.86
CA VAL A 13 3.30 -9.36 4.26
C VAL A 13 3.25 -9.57 5.77
N LEU A 14 3.74 -8.62 6.55
CA LEU A 14 3.66 -8.66 8.01
C LEU A 14 2.47 -7.88 8.55
N VAL A 15 2.06 -6.81 7.86
CA VAL A 15 0.96 -5.93 8.28
C VAL A 15 0.13 -5.52 7.05
N ASP A 16 -1.20 -5.50 7.19
CA ASP A 16 -2.08 -4.94 6.16
C ASP A 16 -2.14 -3.41 6.29
N THR A 17 -1.58 -2.73 5.29
CA THR A 17 -1.52 -1.26 5.19
C THR A 17 -2.22 -0.72 3.95
N ALA A 18 -2.92 -1.56 3.17
CA ALA A 18 -3.53 -1.18 1.89
C ALA A 18 -4.50 0.01 2.03
N ARG A 19 -5.30 0.03 3.09
CA ARG A 19 -6.21 1.15 3.40
C ARG A 19 -5.46 2.48 3.58
N TYR A 20 -4.32 2.47 4.25
CA TYR A 20 -3.56 3.69 4.51
C TYR A 20 -2.85 4.19 3.24
N HIS A 21 -2.41 3.28 2.38
CA HIS A 21 -1.93 3.64 1.05
C HIS A 21 -3.02 4.32 0.22
N TYR A 22 -4.24 3.77 0.21
CA TYR A 22 -5.38 4.39 -0.48
C TYR A 22 -5.68 5.78 0.05
N GLU A 23 -5.80 5.94 1.37
CA GLU A 23 -6.07 7.22 2.02
C GLU A 23 -4.99 8.27 1.65
N ALA A 24 -3.71 7.87 1.64
CA ALA A 24 -2.62 8.76 1.25
C ALA A 24 -2.67 9.17 -0.23
N TRP A 25 -2.96 8.23 -1.14
CA TRP A 25 -3.10 8.53 -2.56
C TRP A 25 -4.31 9.42 -2.84
N LEU A 26 -5.43 9.19 -2.15
CA LEU A 26 -6.63 10.01 -2.27
C LEU A 26 -6.37 11.46 -1.84
N VAL A 27 -5.64 11.66 -0.73
CA VAL A 27 -5.24 13.00 -0.28
C VAL A 27 -4.40 13.69 -1.35
N LEU A 28 -3.41 13.00 -1.93
CA LEU A 28 -2.55 13.56 -2.97
C LEU A 28 -3.32 13.88 -4.25
N ALA A 29 -4.18 12.97 -4.71
CA ALA A 29 -4.98 13.15 -5.92
C ALA A 29 -5.93 14.35 -5.80
N ASN A 30 -6.57 14.51 -4.64
CA ASN A 30 -7.42 15.67 -4.35
C ASN A 30 -6.63 16.98 -4.40
N GLN A 31 -5.41 17.01 -3.87
CA GLN A 31 -4.53 18.19 -3.94
C GLN A 31 -4.16 18.55 -5.38
N LEU A 32 -4.01 17.54 -6.25
CA LEU A 32 -3.64 17.72 -7.65
C LEU A 32 -4.86 17.85 -8.58
N SER A 33 -6.09 17.84 -8.03
CA SER A 33 -7.34 17.79 -8.81
C SER A 33 -7.39 16.63 -9.81
N ILE A 34 -6.75 15.51 -9.46
CA ILE A 34 -6.79 14.26 -10.22
C ILE A 34 -7.95 13.42 -9.66
N PRO A 35 -8.90 12.98 -10.50
CA PRO A 35 -9.90 12.01 -10.08
C PRO A 35 -9.19 10.73 -9.64
N PHE A 36 -9.43 10.31 -8.40
CA PHE A 36 -8.94 9.04 -7.87
C PHE A 36 -10.06 8.38 -7.09
N THR A 37 -10.37 7.15 -7.49
CA THR A 37 -11.47 6.35 -6.98
C THR A 37 -10.94 5.04 -6.42
N GLU A 38 -11.72 4.40 -5.56
CA GLU A 38 -11.37 3.10 -4.97
C GLU A 38 -11.19 1.99 -6.02
N LYS A 39 -11.75 2.17 -7.22
CA LYS A 39 -11.55 1.30 -8.39
C LYS A 39 -10.18 1.45 -9.05
N GLU A 40 -9.48 2.55 -8.79
CA GLU A 40 -8.11 2.83 -9.25
C GLU A 40 -7.09 2.55 -8.14
N ASN A 41 -7.58 2.20 -6.94
CA ASN A 41 -6.76 1.70 -5.86
C ASN A 41 -6.48 0.20 -6.11
N GLU A 42 -5.34 -0.05 -6.76
CA GLU A 42 -4.90 -1.30 -7.43
C GLU A 42 -5.39 -1.49 -8.87
#